data_AF-A0A7L0JAQ3-F1
#
_entry.id   AF-A0A7L0JAQ3-F1
#
_cell.length_a   1.000
_cell.length_b   1.000
_cell.length_c   1.000
_cell.angle_alpha   90.00
_cell.angle_beta   90.00
_cell.angle_gamma   90.00
#
_symmetry.space_group_name_H-M   'P 1'
#
loop_
_entity.id
_entity.type
_entity.pdbx_description
1 polymer ?
#
loop_
_entity_poly.entity_id
_entity_poly.type
_entity_poly.pdbx_seq_one_letter_code
_entity_poly.pdbx_strand_id
1 'polypeptide(L)'
;LSRDMVLGRLGANITLTCGDEVPKNVTVWWQVEERGAAVSGGRRRRLAEGNVLLLRWLRYEDSGRYICSVGSRLLRSLRLLVEEPPETPRVSCYRRSHDKDVLCEWPQQTKPSPGTRAVLWV
;
A
#
# COMPACT_ATOMS: atom_id res chain seq x y z
N LEU A 1 7.28 8.43 -1.37
CA LEU A 1 5.98 7.72 -1.52
C LEU A 1 5.18 8.45 -2.61
N SER A 2 4.64 7.73 -3.60
CA SER A 2 3.83 8.36 -4.65
C SER A 2 2.53 8.92 -4.06
N ARG A 3 2.01 10.03 -4.61
CA ARG A 3 0.73 10.65 -4.17
C ARG A 3 -0.47 9.70 -4.26
N ASP A 4 -0.34 8.64 -5.06
CA ASP A 4 -1.38 7.64 -5.31
C ASP A 4 -1.17 6.34 -4.52
N MET A 5 -0.22 6.31 -3.59
CA MET A 5 0.03 5.16 -2.72
C MET A 5 -0.68 5.34 -1.38
N VAL A 6 -1.45 4.33 -0.99
CA VAL A 6 -2.16 4.29 0.29
C VAL A 6 -1.66 3.09 1.08
N LEU A 7 -1.26 3.32 2.34
CA LEU A 7 -0.81 2.28 3.25
C LEU A 7 -1.97 1.84 4.14
N GLY A 8 -2.23 0.54 4.17
CA GLY A 8 -3.20 -0.10 5.06
C GLY A 8 -2.49 -1.04 6.02
N ARG A 9 -2.93 -1.07 7.29
CA ARG A 9 -2.42 -2.05 8.26
C ARG A 9 -3.26 -3.33 8.20
N LEU A 10 -2.61 -4.49 8.33
CA LEU A 10 -3.30 -5.78 8.45
C LEU A 10 -4.38 -5.73 9.56
N GLY A 11 -5.57 -6.23 9.25
CA GLY A 11 -6.73 -6.24 10.16
C GLY A 11 -7.41 -4.89 10.38
N ALA A 12 -6.85 -3.77 9.89
CA ALA A 12 -7.48 -2.47 10.01
C ALA A 12 -8.62 -2.27 9.00
N ASN A 13 -9.42 -1.24 9.21
CA ASN A 13 -10.36 -0.73 8.22
C ASN A 13 -9.77 0.51 7.58
N ILE A 14 -9.93 0.66 6.26
CA ILE A 14 -9.47 1.83 5.53
C ILE A 14 -10.54 2.34 4.59
N THR A 15 -10.49 3.63 4.34
CA THR A 15 -11.42 4.34 3.49
C THR A 15 -10.66 4.95 2.33
N LEU A 16 -10.98 4.54 1.10
CA LEU A 16 -10.43 5.12 -0.11
C LEU A 16 -11.39 6.18 -0.64
N THR A 17 -10.87 7.38 -0.88
CA THR A 17 -11.65 8.50 -1.42
C THR A 17 -11.23 8.77 -2.86
N CYS A 18 -12.19 8.87 -3.77
CA CYS A 18 -11.92 9.05 -5.19
C CYS A 18 -11.42 10.47 -5.47
N GLY A 19 -12.08 11.47 -4.91
CA GLY A 19 -11.66 12.87 -4.97
C GLY A 19 -12.35 13.71 -3.89
N ASP A 20 -11.76 14.86 -3.59
CA ASP A 20 -12.30 15.78 -2.57
C ASP A 20 -13.60 16.44 -3.04
N GLU A 21 -13.73 16.70 -4.35
CA GLU A 21 -14.89 17.34 -4.97
C GLU A 21 -15.47 16.46 -6.10
N VAL A 22 -16.31 15.49 -5.73
CA VAL A 22 -17.14 14.77 -6.70
C VAL A 22 -18.52 15.44 -6.73
N PRO A 23 -19.01 15.91 -7.89
CA PRO A 23 -20.35 16.48 -7.99
C PRO A 23 -21.40 15.45 -7.55
N LYS A 24 -22.36 15.86 -6.71
CA LYS A 24 -23.44 14.99 -6.20
C LYS A 24 -24.28 14.34 -7.30
N ASN A 25 -24.25 14.92 -8.50
CA ASN A 25 -25.06 14.54 -9.65
C ASN A 25 -24.44 13.38 -10.44
N VAL A 26 -23.29 12.87 -10.00
CA VAL A 26 -22.47 11.95 -10.77
C VAL A 26 -22.23 10.67 -9.98
N THR A 27 -22.56 9.55 -10.59
CA THR A 27 -22.32 8.22 -10.03
C THR A 27 -20.86 7.80 -10.24
N VAL A 28 -20.13 7.62 -9.13
CA VAL A 28 -18.77 7.09 -9.11
C VAL A 28 -18.81 5.57 -8.90
N TRP A 29 -17.99 4.85 -9.65
CA TRP A 29 -17.83 3.40 -9.54
C TRP A 29 -16.41 3.06 -9.11
N TRP A 30 -16.28 2.18 -8.12
CA TRP A 30 -15.01 1.59 -7.72
C TRP A 30 -14.78 0.24 -8.38
N GLN A 31 -13.55 0.04 -8.84
CA GLN A 31 -13.09 -1.19 -9.44
C GLN A 31 -11.71 -1.58 -8.88
N VAL A 32 -11.45 -2.86 -8.71
CA VAL A 32 -10.11 -3.40 -8.42
C VAL A 32 -9.60 -4.16 -9.63
N GLU A 33 -8.32 -3.97 -9.92
CA GLU A 33 -7.59 -4.76 -10.92
C GLU A 33 -7.19 -6.12 -10.32
N GLU A 34 -7.62 -7.22 -10.93
CA GLU A 34 -7.29 -8.55 -10.44
C GLU A 34 -5.79 -8.86 -10.66
N ARG A 35 -5.14 -9.42 -9.63
CA ARG A 35 -3.75 -9.88 -9.70
C ARG A 35 -3.68 -11.08 -10.66
N GLY A 36 -2.79 -11.01 -11.66
CA GLY A 36 -2.52 -12.12 -12.59
C GLY A 36 -2.99 -11.92 -14.03
N ALA A 37 -3.57 -10.77 -14.38
CA ALA A 37 -3.89 -10.48 -15.77
C ALA A 37 -2.64 -10.06 -16.57
N ALA A 38 -1.82 -11.05 -16.95
CA ALA A 38 -0.80 -10.94 -18.00
C ALA A 38 -1.40 -10.77 -19.41
N VAL A 39 -2.64 -10.31 -19.50
CA VAL A 39 -3.36 -10.04 -20.74
C VAL A 39 -3.66 -8.55 -20.76
N SER A 40 -3.36 -7.92 -21.88
CA SER A 40 -3.47 -6.49 -22.22
C SER A 40 -4.89 -5.91 -22.10
N GLY A 41 -5.47 -5.98 -20.90
CA GLY A 41 -6.85 -5.60 -20.61
C GLY A 41 -7.31 -6.09 -19.24
N GLY A 42 -6.48 -5.91 -18.20
CA GLY A 42 -6.67 -6.44 -16.84
C GLY A 42 -8.12 -6.49 -16.38
N ARG A 43 -8.59 -7.68 -15.99
CA ARG A 43 -9.98 -7.89 -15.56
C ARG A 43 -10.25 -7.00 -14.34
N ARG A 44 -11.24 -6.12 -14.48
CA ARG A 44 -11.67 -5.20 -13.43
C ARG A 44 -12.92 -5.74 -12.77
N ARG A 45 -12.87 -5.95 -11.46
CA ARG A 45 -14.03 -6.32 -10.65
C ARG A 45 -14.64 -5.06 -10.05
N ARG A 46 -15.93 -4.83 -10.30
CA ARG A 46 -16.69 -3.73 -9.66
C ARG A 46 -16.87 -4.05 -8.18
N LEU A 47 -16.61 -3.06 -7.33
CA LEU A 47 -16.66 -3.19 -5.86
C LEU A 47 -17.89 -2.52 -5.27
N ALA A 48 -18.02 -1.21 -5.50
CA ALA A 48 -19.04 -0.38 -4.87
C ALA A 48 -19.32 0.88 -5.71
N GLU A 49 -20.43 1.54 -5.37
CA GLU A 49 -20.83 2.85 -5.87
C GLU A 49 -20.53 3.93 -4.83
N GLY A 50 -20.21 5.15 -5.29
CA GLY A 50 -20.03 6.33 -4.46
C GLY A 50 -18.59 6.86 -4.42
N ASN A 51 -18.41 8.08 -3.91
CA ASN A 51 -17.08 8.71 -3.81
C ASN A 51 -16.12 7.94 -2.87
N VAL A 52 -16.68 7.16 -1.95
CA VAL A 52 -15.95 6.51 -0.87
C VAL A 52 -16.09 4.99 -0.95
N LEU A 53 -14.97 4.28 -0.85
CA LEU A 53 -14.91 2.84 -0.71
C LEU A 53 -14.36 2.46 0.67
N LEU A 54 -15.17 1.74 1.46
CA LEU A 54 -14.76 1.20 2.75
C LEU A 54 -14.30 -0.25 2.61
N LEU A 55 -13.04 -0.51 2.94
CA LEU A 55 -12.47 -1.86 3.06
C LEU A 55 -12.32 -2.19 4.54
N ARG A 56 -12.80 -3.37 4.94
CA ARG A 56 -12.79 -3.82 6.34
C ARG A 56 -11.89 -5.03 6.50
N TRP A 57 -11.23 -5.11 7.64
CA TRP A 57 -10.37 -6.26 8.02
C TRP A 57 -9.33 -6.58 6.95
N LEU A 58 -8.52 -5.58 6.59
CA LEU A 58 -7.56 -5.67 5.50
C LEU A 58 -6.68 -6.91 5.61
N ARG A 59 -6.53 -7.60 4.48
CA ARG A 59 -5.61 -8.73 4.32
C ARG A 59 -4.54 -8.39 3.30
N TYR A 60 -3.46 -9.17 3.30
CA TYR A 60 -2.37 -8.99 2.34
C TYR A 60 -2.84 -9.06 0.88
N GLU A 61 -3.89 -9.86 0.60
CA GLU A 61 -4.47 -10.04 -0.73
C GLU A 61 -5.26 -8.82 -1.22
N ASP A 62 -5.75 -7.97 -0.31
CA ASP A 62 -6.46 -6.73 -0.66
C ASP A 62 -5.53 -5.68 -1.29
N SER A 63 -4.22 -5.87 -1.16
CA SER A 63 -3.22 -5.01 -1.80
C SER A 63 -3.35 -5.06 -3.32
N GLY A 64 -3.52 -3.92 -3.97
CA GLY A 64 -3.75 -3.89 -5.40
C GLY A 64 -4.03 -2.49 -5.94
N ARG A 65 -4.41 -2.44 -7.23
CA ARG A 65 -4.76 -1.19 -7.91
C ARG A 65 -6.26 -1.00 -7.87
N TYR A 66 -6.69 0.04 -7.16
CA TYR A 66 -8.07 0.48 -7.06
C TYR A 66 -8.27 1.67 -7.99
N ILE A 67 -9.36 1.64 -8.74
CA ILE A 67 -9.68 2.65 -9.76
C ILE A 67 -11.08 3.15 -9.46
N CYS A 68 -11.25 4.47 -9.44
CA CYS A 68 -12.56 5.08 -9.45
C CYS A 68 -12.84 5.76 -10.80
N SER A 69 -14.05 5.60 -11.30
CA SER A 69 -14.46 6.11 -12.60
C SER A 69 -15.90 6.60 -12.60
N VAL A 70 -16.20 7.53 -13.51
CA VAL A 70 -17.55 8.01 -13.82
C VAL A 70 -17.87 7.60 -15.24
N GLY A 71 -18.84 6.71 -15.40
CA GLY A 71 -19.06 6.04 -16.69
C GLY A 71 -17.76 5.39 -17.19
N SER A 72 -17.28 5.81 -18.35
CA SER A 72 -16.01 5.37 -18.96
C SER A 72 -14.79 6.21 -18.56
N ARG A 73 -14.98 7.36 -17.89
CA ARG A 73 -13.90 8.27 -17.53
C ARG A 73 -13.25 7.85 -16.22
N LEU A 74 -11.96 7.53 -16.26
CA LEU A 74 -11.14 7.31 -15.06
C LEU A 74 -10.94 8.64 -14.32
N LEU A 75 -11.22 8.65 -13.02
CA LEU A 75 -10.99 9.81 -12.15
C LEU A 75 -9.67 9.68 -11.39
N ARG A 76 -9.48 8.56 -10.69
CA ARG A 76 -8.28 8.32 -9.89
C ARG A 76 -7.90 6.86 -9.90
N SER A 77 -6.62 6.60 -9.75
CA SER A 77 -6.09 5.27 -9.49
C SER A 77 -5.21 5.28 -8.26
N LEU A 78 -5.52 4.44 -7.29
CA LEU A 78 -4.81 4.27 -6.03
C LEU A 78 -4.14 2.90 -6.00
N ARG A 79 -2.92 2.84 -5.48
CA ARG A 79 -2.25 1.59 -5.11
C ARG A 79 -2.35 1.41 -3.61
N LEU A 80 -3.20 0.47 -3.18
CA LEU A 80 -3.27 0.06 -1.79
C LEU A 80 -2.18 -0.97 -1.53
N LEU A 81 -1.33 -0.69 -0.54
CA LEU A 81 -0.38 -1.64 0.01
C LEU A 81 -0.77 -1.93 1.45
N VAL A 82 -1.19 -3.18 1.70
CA VAL A 82 -1.44 -3.68 3.04
C VAL A 82 -0.14 -4.25 3.58
N GLU A 83 0.40 -3.59 4.60
CA GLU A 83 1.66 -3.94 5.25
C GLU A 83 1.58 -3.70 6.75
N GLU A 84 2.39 -4.43 7.50
CA GLU A 84 2.59 -4.17 8.92
C GLU A 84 3.77 -3.21 9.08
N PRO A 85 3.67 -2.20 9.96
CA PRO A 85 4.80 -1.33 10.28
C PRO A 85 6.01 -2.17 10.71
N PRO A 86 7.21 -1.88 10.20
CA PRO A 86 8.41 -2.60 10.62
C PRO A 86 8.68 -2.39 12.11
N GLU A 87 9.30 -3.38 12.72
CA GLU A 87 9.78 -3.29 14.10
C GLU A 87 10.78 -2.12 14.24
N THR A 88 10.73 -1.41 15.37
CA THR A 88 11.74 -0.40 15.67
C THR A 88 13.10 -1.08 15.83
N PRO A 89 14.11 -0.72 15.02
CA PRO A 89 15.38 -1.43 15.04
C PRO A 89 16.13 -1.16 16.34
N ARG A 90 16.60 -2.23 16.99
CA ARG A 90 17.49 -2.13 18.15
C ARG A 90 18.93 -2.11 17.66
N VAL A 91 19.41 -0.92 17.32
CA VAL A 91 20.75 -0.72 16.77
C VAL A 91 21.79 -0.88 17.86
N SER A 92 22.76 -1.75 17.64
CA SER A 92 23.93 -1.93 18.49
C SER A 92 25.17 -1.56 17.71
N CYS A 93 25.94 -0.60 18.21
CA CYS A 93 27.19 -0.17 17.61
C CYS A 93 28.35 -0.50 18.55
N TYR A 94 29.39 -1.13 18.03
CA TYR A 94 30.57 -1.46 18.80
C TYR A 94 31.83 -1.36 17.94
N ARG A 95 32.97 -1.17 18.62
CA ARG A 95 34.29 -1.15 18.00
C ARG A 95 35.17 -2.15 18.74
N ARG A 96 35.72 -3.13 18.02
CA ARG A 96 36.50 -4.22 18.61
C ARG A 96 37.85 -3.75 19.16
N SER A 97 38.49 -2.79 18.51
CA SER A 97 39.78 -2.19 18.91
C SER A 97 39.95 -0.82 18.26
N HIS A 98 40.90 0.00 18.74
CA HIS A 98 41.07 1.40 18.29
C HIS A 98 41.42 1.54 16.79
N ASP A 99 42.03 0.52 16.19
CA ASP A 99 42.44 0.45 14.78
C ASP A 99 41.34 -0.06 13.83
N LYS A 100 40.15 -0.39 14.35
CA LYS A 100 39.03 -0.91 13.57
C LYS A 100 37.90 0.10 13.42
N ASP A 101 37.14 -0.05 12.35
CA ASP A 101 35.93 0.72 12.12
C ASP A 101 34.84 0.40 13.16
N VAL A 102 33.93 1.34 13.34
CA VAL A 102 32.72 1.15 14.14
C VAL A 102 31.75 0.29 13.35
N LEU A 103 31.38 -0.86 13.89
CA LEU A 103 30.35 -1.72 13.31
C LEU A 103 29.02 -1.46 14.01
N CYS A 104 27.99 -1.15 13.22
CA CYS A 104 26.61 -1.06 13.69
C CYS A 104 25.79 -2.19 13.07
N GLU A 105 25.10 -2.94 13.91
CA GLU A 105 24.22 -4.03 13.49
C GLU A 105 22.84 -3.89 14.14
N TRP A 106 21.83 -4.46 13.49
CA TRP A 106 20.46 -4.53 14.02
C TRP A 106 19.86 -5.89 13.65
N PRO A 107 19.77 -6.83 14.61
CA PRO A 107 19.12 -8.11 14.34
C PRO A 107 17.59 -7.92 14.20
N GLN A 108 16.97 -8.59 13.23
CA GLN A 108 15.52 -8.64 13.10
C GLN A 108 14.95 -9.69 14.06
N GLN A 109 14.01 -9.32 14.94
CA GLN A 109 13.39 -10.30 15.84
C GLN A 109 12.26 -11.09 15.16
N THR A 110 11.62 -10.48 14.17
CA THR A 110 10.56 -11.08 13.38
C THR A 110 10.88 -10.99 11.89
N LYS A 111 10.41 -11.98 11.13
CA LYS A 111 10.55 -11.97 9.67
C LYS A 111 9.74 -10.78 9.14
N PRO A 112 10.36 -9.86 8.37
CA PRO A 112 9.65 -8.70 7.85
C PRO A 112 8.54 -9.12 6.88
N SER A 113 7.55 -8.24 6.71
CA SER A 113 6.44 -8.47 5.78
C SER A 113 6.96 -8.68 4.34
N PRO A 114 6.27 -9.44 3.48
CA PRO A 114 6.74 -9.75 2.12
C PRO A 114 7.08 -8.54 1.25
N GLY A 115 6.50 -7.36 1.56
CA GLY A 115 6.74 -6.10 0.85
C GLY A 115 7.91 -5.27 1.39
N THR A 116 8.49 -5.63 2.54
CA THR A 116 9.54 -4.84 3.18
C THR A 116 10.86 -4.99 2.43
N ARG A 117 11.49 -3.87 2.07
CA ARG A 117 12.84 -3.82 1.50
C ARG A 117 13.75 -2.96 2.36
N ALA A 118 14.93 -3.48 2.69
CA ALA A 118 15.99 -2.69 3.29
C ALA A 118 16.68 -1.85 2.21
N VAL A 119 16.81 -0.55 2.43
CA VAL A 119 17.52 0.38 1.55
C VAL A 119 18.56 1.10 2.39
N LEU A 120 19.82 1.01 1.97
CA LEU A 120 20.88 1.84 2.51
C LEU A 120 20.85 3.19 1.77
N TRP A 121 20.60 4.26 2.51
CA TRP A 121 20.74 5.61 1.98
C TRP A 121 22.21 6.01 2.14
N VAL A 122 22.90 6.23 1.02
CA VAL A 122 24.29 6.71 0.94
C VAL A 122 24.27 8.13 0.41
#